data_AF-A0A420HKY9-F1
#
_entry.id   AF-A0A420HKY9-F1
#
_cell.length_a   1.000
_cell.length_b   1.000
_cell.length_c   1.000
_cell.angle_alpha   90.00
_cell.angle_beta   90.00
_cell.angle_gamma   90.00
#
_symmetry.space_group_name_H-M   'P 1'
#
loop_
_entity.id
_entity.type
_entity.pdbx_description
1 polymer ?
#
loop_
_entity_poly.entity_id
_entity_poly.type
_entity_poly.pdbx_seq_one_letter_code
_entity_poly.pdbx_strand_id
1 'polypeptide(L)'
;MSISEKVKAEGGRNRKASSIAVASNQNIPTSTRMSSMPTPSLAKIDKETVKKPTPTTAKKPGPKPGSKSKLKQSKQEVQSSLADTGHLPKATGPSDSDSNDGGEYCICRGPDDHRMMVNCEGPCKDWYHCSCLGIDVEDAKELLDRYVCPKCSSDDFFTTYKPMCRYHNISGCRKSAQVCLKPNPSMYCSEQHRRDFWNHVATKLRSGEPSSIVSILSHAEVSSLAKFCNDRSEWQALGTEPRLEQKNKTDPNCPVGLKYVTTEEAERIESIHTEKAHIKGKIELVQAQKKLLIMIHEHCKVIAQSPQLEVKDFCGYDNRLAMNEIQFLRWKQSEEGKKAFETGVIGPRTRETMSFGAPLPFPGEIITTNPSPLESTSTDTGEETFHNYCFKPRKKCKHNGWRDIHGSDYQLTITNYEEHMARLQAEEDEIIQEAEIREATKDYHAHNVTIQHF
;
A
#
# COMPACT_ATOMS: atom_id res chain seq x y z
N MET A 1 -14.89 19.10 5.01
CA MET A 1 -13.73 18.67 4.21
C MET A 1 -12.62 18.26 5.16
N SER A 2 -12.14 17.02 5.02
CA SER A 2 -11.15 16.41 5.92
C SER A 2 -9.75 16.95 5.62
N ILE A 3 -8.88 17.02 6.63
CA ILE A 3 -7.49 17.52 6.54
C ILE A 3 -6.69 16.82 5.43
N SER A 4 -7.08 15.59 5.07
CA SER A 4 -6.50 14.81 3.97
C SER A 4 -6.80 15.35 2.55
N GLU A 5 -7.79 16.22 2.37
CA GLU A 5 -8.15 16.77 1.05
C GLU A 5 -7.34 18.02 0.65
N LYS A 6 -6.70 18.71 1.60
CA LYS A 6 -5.89 19.90 1.30
C LYS A 6 -4.44 19.61 0.91
N VAL A 7 -4.00 18.35 1.02
CA VAL A 7 -2.60 17.95 0.75
C VAL A 7 -2.43 17.24 -0.60
N LYS A 8 -3.51 16.90 -1.32
CA LYS A 8 -3.46 16.14 -2.59
C LYS A 8 -3.46 16.97 -3.89
N ALA A 9 -3.46 18.30 -3.83
CA ALA A 9 -3.62 19.15 -5.01
C ALA A 9 -2.31 19.55 -5.74
N GLU A 10 -1.13 19.17 -5.25
CA GLU A 10 0.13 19.38 -5.97
C GLU A 10 0.97 18.11 -6.00
N GLY A 11 1.17 17.53 -7.19
CA GLY A 11 2.21 16.54 -7.43
C GLY A 11 1.72 15.19 -7.98
N GLY A 12 1.35 15.18 -9.26
CA GLY A 12 1.23 13.94 -10.03
C GLY A 12 2.57 13.45 -10.60
N ARG A 13 2.77 12.12 -10.52
CA ARG A 13 3.61 11.21 -11.36
C ARG A 13 5.15 11.37 -11.21
N ASN A 14 6.00 10.33 -11.18
CA ASN A 14 5.88 8.91 -11.51
C ASN A 14 6.98 8.11 -10.77
N ARG A 15 6.68 6.84 -10.46
CA ARG A 15 7.61 5.81 -9.96
C ARG A 15 8.50 5.24 -11.08
N LYS A 16 9.68 4.73 -10.71
CA LYS A 16 10.21 3.44 -11.19
C LYS A 16 10.82 2.67 -10.00
N ALA A 17 10.30 1.47 -9.79
CA ALA A 17 10.85 0.37 -8.98
C ALA A 17 11.94 -0.37 -9.79
N SER A 18 12.70 -1.40 -9.39
CA SER A 18 12.80 -2.40 -8.30
C SER A 18 14.32 -2.78 -8.25
N SER A 19 14.90 -3.57 -7.34
CA SER A 19 14.65 -5.00 -7.12
C SER A 19 15.53 -5.62 -6.02
N ILE A 20 14.83 -6.34 -5.13
CA ILE A 20 15.09 -7.58 -4.37
C ILE A 20 16.36 -8.40 -4.72
N ALA A 21 17.02 -8.92 -3.69
CA ALA A 21 17.51 -10.32 -3.64
C ALA A 21 17.60 -10.83 -2.18
N VAL A 22 17.03 -12.02 -1.96
CA VAL A 22 16.98 -12.81 -0.72
C VAL A 22 18.14 -13.81 -0.73
N ALA A 23 18.74 -14.11 0.42
CA ALA A 23 19.41 -15.39 0.64
C ALA A 23 19.37 -15.83 2.11
N SER A 24 18.95 -17.07 2.28
CA SER A 24 18.82 -17.89 3.50
C SER A 24 20.17 -18.33 4.05
N ASN A 25 20.29 -18.54 5.37
CA ASN A 25 20.76 -19.82 5.93
C ASN A 25 20.63 -19.93 7.45
N GLN A 26 20.34 -21.17 7.86
CA GLN A 26 20.07 -21.68 9.20
C GLN A 26 21.35 -21.81 10.06
N ASN A 27 21.21 -21.67 11.38
CA ASN A 27 21.61 -22.67 12.40
C ASN A 27 21.47 -22.14 13.84
N ILE A 28 20.86 -22.97 14.70
CA ILE A 28 20.81 -22.86 16.17
C ILE A 28 22.02 -23.65 16.73
N PRO A 29 22.63 -23.23 17.85
CA PRO A 29 22.36 -23.94 19.11
C PRO A 29 22.20 -23.03 20.34
N THR A 30 21.45 -23.60 21.29
CA THR A 30 21.16 -23.24 22.69
C THR A 30 22.40 -22.93 23.55
N SER A 31 22.30 -21.92 24.44
CA SER A 31 22.56 -22.01 25.90
C SER A 31 22.81 -20.65 26.57
N THR A 32 21.95 -20.33 27.54
CA THR A 32 22.18 -19.76 28.89
C THR A 32 23.29 -18.72 29.15
N ARG A 33 22.84 -17.61 29.79
CA ARG A 33 23.43 -16.89 30.95
C ARG A 33 24.10 -15.51 30.70
N MET A 34 23.37 -14.50 31.21
CA MET A 34 23.74 -13.22 31.85
C MET A 34 25.14 -12.60 31.70
N SER A 35 25.10 -11.31 31.32
CA SER A 35 25.83 -10.16 31.87
C SER A 35 27.33 -9.95 31.59
N SER A 36 27.59 -8.71 31.13
CA SER A 36 28.73 -7.82 31.39
C SER A 36 29.64 -7.48 30.19
N MET A 37 29.65 -6.19 29.84
CA MET A 37 30.69 -5.55 29.04
C MET A 37 31.98 -5.39 29.85
N PRO A 38 33.14 -5.37 29.18
CA PRO A 38 33.80 -4.07 28.97
C PRO A 38 34.53 -3.91 27.62
N THR A 39 34.43 -2.71 27.03
CA THR A 39 35.40 -2.09 26.10
C THR A 39 36.64 -1.62 26.88
N PRO A 40 37.88 -1.54 26.33
CA PRO A 40 38.22 -0.57 25.26
C PRO A 40 39.41 -0.94 24.32
N SER A 41 39.52 -0.27 23.17
CA SER A 41 40.75 0.43 22.71
C SER A 41 40.71 0.78 21.22
N LEU A 42 41.23 1.98 20.94
CA LEU A 42 41.39 2.68 19.67
C LEU A 42 42.48 2.07 18.77
N ALA A 43 42.28 2.12 17.45
CA ALA A 43 43.36 2.24 16.46
C ALA A 43 42.87 2.93 15.17
N LYS A 44 43.56 4.01 14.79
CA LYS A 44 43.46 4.77 13.54
C LYS A 44 44.22 4.03 12.43
N ILE A 45 43.73 4.04 11.18
CA ILE A 45 44.56 4.01 9.94
C ILE A 45 43.85 4.81 8.82
N ASP A 46 44.69 5.27 7.90
CA ASP A 46 44.70 6.43 7.02
C ASP A 46 43.75 6.54 5.82
N LYS A 47 43.78 7.78 5.32
CA LYS A 47 43.21 8.40 4.12
C LYS A 47 44.10 8.14 2.90
N GLU A 48 43.52 7.77 1.76
CA GLU A 48 44.18 7.94 0.46
C GLU A 48 43.23 8.51 -0.60
N THR A 49 43.80 9.40 -1.41
CA THR A 49 43.19 10.29 -2.39
C THR A 49 43.65 9.91 -3.80
N VAL A 50 42.74 9.82 -4.79
CA VAL A 50 43.10 9.96 -6.22
C VAL A 50 42.03 10.76 -6.96
N LYS A 51 42.49 11.64 -7.86
CA LYS A 51 41.77 12.72 -8.56
C LYS A 51 41.41 12.37 -10.02
N LYS A 52 40.24 12.88 -10.47
CA LYS A 52 39.87 13.47 -11.79
C LYS A 52 39.90 12.58 -13.07
N PRO A 53 39.16 12.91 -14.18
CA PRO A 53 38.80 14.25 -14.65
C PRO A 53 37.34 14.52 -15.11
N THR A 54 37.10 15.81 -15.33
CA THR A 54 35.90 16.52 -15.81
C THR A 54 35.73 16.37 -17.34
N PRO A 55 34.55 16.74 -17.90
CA PRO A 55 34.57 17.90 -18.80
C PRO A 55 33.34 18.83 -18.72
N THR A 56 33.55 19.95 -19.40
CA THR A 56 32.95 21.28 -19.50
C THR A 56 31.57 21.43 -20.19
N THR A 57 30.78 22.35 -19.64
CA THR A 57 29.89 23.39 -20.24
C THR A 57 29.46 23.35 -21.71
N ALA A 58 28.15 23.53 -21.96
CA ALA A 58 27.62 24.34 -23.06
C ALA A 58 26.18 24.86 -22.78
N LYS A 59 25.89 26.06 -23.28
CA LYS A 59 24.70 26.91 -23.06
C LYS A 59 23.52 26.56 -24.00
N LYS A 60 22.28 26.78 -23.51
CA LYS A 60 20.99 27.33 -24.09
C LYS A 60 20.81 27.46 -25.62
N PRO A 61 19.58 27.71 -26.17
CA PRO A 61 18.21 27.77 -25.58
C PRO A 61 17.12 27.01 -26.39
N GLY A 62 15.90 26.92 -25.86
CA GLY A 62 14.71 26.45 -26.58
C GLY A 62 13.95 27.56 -27.34
N PRO A 63 12.79 27.23 -27.94
CA PRO A 63 11.74 28.23 -28.18
C PRO A 63 10.33 27.78 -27.76
N LYS A 64 9.51 28.76 -27.35
CA LYS A 64 8.04 28.78 -27.40
C LYS A 64 7.63 30.06 -28.20
N PRO A 65 6.35 30.43 -28.35
CA PRO A 65 5.32 29.85 -29.22
C PRO A 65 4.61 30.94 -30.08
N GLY A 66 3.61 30.56 -30.89
CA GLY A 66 2.64 31.46 -31.53
C GLY A 66 2.68 31.35 -33.06
N SER A 67 1.63 31.63 -33.83
CA SER A 67 0.24 32.00 -33.57
C SER A 67 -0.58 31.70 -34.84
N LYS A 68 -1.90 31.91 -34.75
CA LYS A 68 -2.97 31.64 -35.73
C LYS A 68 -2.72 32.19 -37.15
N SER A 69 -3.19 31.51 -38.19
CA SER A 69 -4.43 31.87 -38.92
C SER A 69 -4.50 31.41 -40.41
N LYS A 70 -5.70 30.91 -40.76
CA LYS A 70 -6.49 31.07 -42.00
C LYS A 70 -5.95 30.68 -43.39
N LEU A 71 -6.67 29.67 -43.92
CA LEU A 71 -7.54 29.66 -45.10
C LEU A 71 -6.94 29.62 -46.54
N LYS A 72 -7.55 28.66 -47.26
CA LYS A 72 -7.99 28.68 -48.68
C LYS A 72 -7.03 28.23 -49.79
N GLN A 73 -7.34 27.03 -50.28
CA GLN A 73 -7.66 26.67 -51.68
C GLN A 73 -6.82 27.31 -52.79
N SER A 74 -6.21 26.47 -53.63
CA SER A 74 -6.79 26.11 -54.95
C SER A 74 -5.75 25.49 -55.88
N LYS A 75 -6.22 24.49 -56.64
CA LYS A 75 -5.79 24.01 -57.97
C LYS A 75 -4.39 23.42 -58.15
N GLN A 76 -4.24 22.10 -58.37
CA GLN A 76 -4.51 21.27 -59.57
C GLN A 76 -3.52 21.51 -60.73
N GLU A 77 -2.81 20.43 -61.08
CA GLU A 77 -2.24 19.98 -62.37
C GLU A 77 -0.91 19.24 -62.07
N VAL A 78 -0.92 17.93 -61.80
CA VAL A 78 -0.94 16.78 -62.73
C VAL A 78 0.19 16.81 -63.78
N GLN A 79 1.16 15.93 -63.59
CA GLN A 79 1.87 15.04 -64.55
C GLN A 79 3.07 14.47 -63.77
N SER A 80 3.46 13.20 -63.83
CA SER A 80 3.13 12.08 -64.68
C SER A 80 3.73 10.83 -64.01
N SER A 81 2.98 9.74 -64.00
CA SER A 81 3.44 8.38 -63.74
C SER A 81 4.35 7.90 -64.89
N LEU A 82 5.13 6.83 -64.65
CA LEU A 82 4.86 5.53 -65.27
C LEU A 82 5.91 4.50 -64.83
N ALA A 83 5.39 3.43 -64.21
CA ALA A 83 6.00 2.13 -64.26
C ALA A 83 5.52 1.40 -65.51
N ASP A 84 6.46 0.59 -65.97
CA ASP A 84 6.58 -0.31 -67.10
C ASP A 84 5.41 -1.28 -67.39
N THR A 85 5.41 -1.75 -68.65
CA THR A 85 4.70 -2.88 -69.30
C THR A 85 3.18 -2.76 -69.52
N GLY A 86 2.59 -3.04 -70.70
CA GLY A 86 3.12 -3.53 -71.97
C GLY A 86 2.30 -4.71 -72.53
N HIS A 87 1.06 -4.50 -73.02
CA HIS A 87 0.50 -5.22 -74.19
C HIS A 87 -0.87 -4.65 -74.64
N LEU A 88 -1.02 -4.49 -75.97
CA LEU A 88 -2.20 -4.06 -76.75
C LEU A 88 -2.80 -5.29 -77.50
N PRO A 89 -3.93 -5.20 -78.25
CA PRO A 89 -5.24 -4.62 -77.94
C PRO A 89 -6.43 -5.47 -78.49
N LYS A 90 -7.68 -5.25 -78.01
CA LYS A 90 -8.90 -5.28 -78.86
C LYS A 90 -10.09 -4.58 -78.18
N ALA A 91 -10.71 -3.65 -78.92
CA ALA A 91 -11.90 -2.85 -78.60
C ALA A 91 -13.18 -3.73 -78.47
N THR A 92 -14.30 -3.39 -77.80
CA THR A 92 -15.12 -2.16 -77.75
C THR A 92 -16.22 -2.30 -76.66
N GLY A 93 -16.58 -1.22 -75.95
CA GLY A 93 -17.85 -1.08 -75.18
C GLY A 93 -17.70 -0.37 -73.80
N PRO A 94 -18.41 0.75 -73.51
CA PRO A 94 -18.23 1.54 -72.29
C PRO A 94 -19.30 1.30 -71.20
N SER A 95 -19.01 1.81 -69.99
CA SER A 95 -19.92 2.03 -68.84
C SER A 95 -20.28 0.77 -68.02
N ASP A 96 -20.19 0.73 -66.69
CA ASP A 96 -20.44 1.77 -65.69
C ASP A 96 -19.52 1.69 -64.47
N SER A 97 -19.34 2.87 -63.86
CA SER A 97 -18.65 3.16 -62.61
C SER A 97 -19.28 2.47 -61.39
N ASP A 98 -18.44 1.86 -60.55
CA ASP A 98 -18.63 1.90 -59.10
C ASP A 98 -17.28 2.28 -58.49
N SER A 99 -17.17 3.56 -58.14
CA SER A 99 -16.03 4.09 -57.41
C SER A 99 -16.16 3.54 -55.98
N ASN A 100 -15.31 2.58 -55.62
CA ASN A 100 -15.09 2.21 -54.23
C ASN A 100 -14.66 3.48 -53.48
N ASP A 101 -15.61 4.14 -52.83
CA ASP A 101 -15.39 5.31 -52.00
C ASP A 101 -14.51 4.89 -50.80
N GLY A 102 -13.21 5.14 -50.93
CA GLY A 102 -12.17 4.82 -49.96
C GLY A 102 -12.26 5.71 -48.72
N GLY A 103 -13.37 5.64 -47.99
CA GLY A 103 -13.59 6.36 -46.75
C GLY A 103 -12.54 6.03 -45.68
N GLU A 104 -12.14 7.03 -44.90
CA GLU A 104 -11.27 6.84 -43.73
C GLU A 104 -12.09 6.20 -42.59
N TYR A 105 -11.87 4.91 -42.30
CA TYR A 105 -12.66 4.20 -41.28
C TYR A 105 -11.97 4.17 -39.92
N CYS A 106 -10.69 3.82 -39.90
CA CYS A 106 -9.96 3.48 -38.68
C CYS A 106 -9.24 4.69 -38.04
N ILE A 107 -8.73 4.56 -36.81
CA ILE A 107 -7.87 5.57 -36.17
C ILE A 107 -6.63 5.95 -37.00
N CYS A 108 -6.14 5.04 -37.85
CA CYS A 108 -5.04 5.30 -38.76
C CYS A 108 -5.46 6.12 -39.99
N ARG A 109 -6.76 6.42 -40.14
CA ARG A 109 -7.39 7.03 -41.31
C ARG A 109 -7.17 6.26 -42.61
N GLY A 110 -6.82 4.98 -42.50
CA GLY A 110 -6.72 4.06 -43.63
C GLY A 110 -8.10 3.55 -44.05
N PRO A 111 -8.22 3.13 -45.33
CA PRO A 111 -9.40 2.41 -45.83
C PRO A 111 -9.47 0.99 -45.25
N ASP A 112 -10.54 0.25 -45.56
CA ASP A 112 -10.58 -1.20 -45.35
C ASP A 112 -9.53 -1.87 -46.26
N ASP A 113 -8.51 -2.46 -45.64
CA ASP A 113 -7.44 -3.19 -46.32
C ASP A 113 -7.55 -4.71 -46.19
N HIS A 114 -8.77 -5.20 -45.93
CA HIS A 114 -9.12 -6.61 -45.72
C HIS A 114 -8.49 -7.26 -44.48
N ARG A 115 -7.78 -6.50 -43.64
CA ARG A 115 -7.43 -6.98 -42.29
C ARG A 115 -8.68 -7.04 -41.44
N MET A 116 -8.64 -7.85 -40.38
CA MET A 116 -9.78 -7.96 -39.49
C MET A 116 -10.12 -6.60 -38.86
N MET A 117 -11.37 -6.17 -39.04
CA MET A 117 -11.91 -4.94 -38.49
C MET A 117 -13.02 -5.25 -37.48
N VAL A 118 -13.17 -4.37 -36.50
CA VAL A 118 -14.22 -4.41 -35.49
C VAL A 118 -15.03 -3.12 -35.56
N ASN A 119 -16.35 -3.26 -35.48
CA ASN A 119 -17.27 -2.12 -35.45
C ASN A 119 -17.43 -1.62 -34.02
N CYS A 120 -17.37 -0.31 -33.82
CA CYS A 120 -17.61 0.30 -32.52
C CYS A 120 -19.11 0.35 -32.21
N GLU A 121 -19.53 -0.30 -31.13
CA GLU A 121 -20.92 -0.28 -30.68
C GLU A 121 -21.34 1.01 -29.96
N GLY A 122 -20.41 1.95 -29.77
CA GLY A 122 -20.69 3.30 -29.28
C GLY A 122 -21.43 4.17 -30.31
N PRO A 123 -21.64 5.47 -30.01
CA PRO A 123 -22.36 6.38 -30.90
C PRO A 123 -21.65 6.64 -32.24
N CYS A 124 -20.34 6.43 -32.35
CA CYS A 124 -19.62 6.69 -33.61
C CYS A 124 -19.89 5.64 -34.70
N LYS A 125 -20.18 4.38 -34.34
CA LYS A 125 -20.40 3.27 -35.29
C LYS A 125 -19.31 3.07 -36.35
N ASP A 126 -18.11 3.61 -36.13
CA ASP A 126 -16.95 3.51 -37.01
C ASP A 126 -16.30 2.10 -36.97
N TRP A 127 -15.54 1.78 -38.01
CA TRP A 127 -14.80 0.51 -38.16
C TRP A 127 -13.31 0.67 -37.91
N TYR A 128 -12.72 -0.27 -37.18
CA TYR A 128 -11.32 -0.19 -36.76
C TYR A 128 -10.57 -1.48 -37.01
N HIS A 129 -9.39 -1.42 -37.62
CA HIS A 129 -8.49 -2.57 -37.70
C HIS A 129 -8.07 -3.04 -36.30
N CYS A 130 -8.18 -4.34 -36.01
CA CYS A 130 -7.76 -4.90 -34.72
C CYS A 130 -6.30 -4.58 -34.41
N SER A 131 -5.41 -4.64 -35.41
CA SER A 131 -4.00 -4.30 -35.26
C SER A 131 -3.75 -2.84 -34.86
N CYS A 132 -4.58 -1.90 -35.33
CA CYS A 132 -4.47 -0.49 -34.95
C CYS A 132 -4.89 -0.27 -33.49
N LEU A 133 -5.77 -1.12 -32.97
CA LEU A 133 -6.25 -1.08 -31.60
C LEU A 133 -5.40 -1.89 -30.63
N GLY A 134 -4.42 -2.64 -31.12
CA GLY A 134 -3.65 -3.59 -30.33
C GLY A 134 -4.47 -4.80 -29.85
N ILE A 135 -5.56 -5.13 -30.56
CA ILE A 135 -6.37 -6.32 -30.28
C ILE A 135 -5.83 -7.45 -31.17
N ASP A 136 -5.52 -8.60 -30.55
CA ASP A 136 -5.12 -9.80 -31.28
C ASP A 136 -6.27 -10.30 -32.15
N VAL A 137 -5.94 -10.77 -33.35
CA VAL A 137 -6.94 -11.18 -34.35
C VAL A 137 -7.71 -12.42 -33.89
N GLU A 138 -7.07 -13.34 -33.19
CA GLU A 138 -7.76 -14.54 -32.71
C GLU A 138 -8.60 -14.21 -31.46
N ASP A 139 -8.10 -13.33 -30.59
CA ASP A 139 -8.89 -12.84 -29.46
C ASP A 139 -10.14 -12.07 -29.91
N ALA A 140 -10.03 -11.25 -30.95
CA ALA A 140 -11.20 -10.53 -31.45
C ALA A 140 -12.21 -11.45 -32.16
N LYS A 141 -11.80 -12.61 -32.68
CA LYS A 141 -12.75 -13.63 -33.19
C LYS A 141 -13.40 -14.43 -32.07
N GLU A 142 -12.61 -14.87 -31.10
CA GLU A 142 -13.03 -15.87 -30.11
C GLU A 142 -13.61 -15.26 -28.84
N LEU A 143 -13.08 -14.11 -28.41
CA LEU A 143 -13.30 -13.54 -27.08
C LEU A 143 -14.00 -12.20 -27.12
N LEU A 144 -13.81 -11.36 -28.13
CA LEU A 144 -14.47 -10.06 -28.18
C LEU A 144 -15.99 -10.24 -28.29
N ASP A 145 -16.69 -9.65 -27.33
CA ASP A 145 -18.14 -9.72 -27.23
C ASP A 145 -18.75 -8.44 -27.80
N ARG A 146 -18.35 -7.30 -27.24
CA ARG A 146 -18.72 -5.96 -27.68
C ARG A 146 -17.47 -5.11 -27.78
N TYR A 147 -17.27 -4.41 -28.89
CA TYR A 147 -16.19 -3.44 -29.03
C TYR A 147 -16.70 -2.01 -28.86
N VAL A 148 -16.01 -1.21 -28.04
CA VAL A 148 -16.21 0.24 -27.92
C VAL A 148 -14.87 0.94 -28.04
N CYS A 149 -14.77 1.87 -28.98
CA CYS A 149 -13.53 2.59 -29.25
C CYS A 149 -13.17 3.57 -28.11
N PRO A 150 -11.89 3.97 -27.98
CA PRO A 150 -11.44 4.86 -26.91
C PRO A 150 -12.16 6.22 -26.86
N LYS A 151 -12.70 6.70 -28.00
CA LYS A 151 -13.48 7.94 -28.07
C LYS A 151 -14.88 7.80 -27.50
N CYS A 152 -15.47 6.61 -27.60
CA CYS A 152 -16.81 6.31 -27.12
C CYS A 152 -16.82 5.68 -25.73
N SER A 153 -15.64 5.29 -25.21
CA SER A 153 -15.52 4.65 -23.91
C SER A 153 -16.05 5.57 -22.80
N SER A 154 -17.04 5.10 -22.06
CA SER A 154 -17.68 5.78 -20.92
C SER A 154 -18.27 4.73 -19.97
N ASP A 155 -18.84 5.15 -18.84
CA ASP A 155 -19.40 4.24 -17.84
C ASP A 155 -20.48 3.29 -18.43
N ASP A 156 -21.26 3.75 -19.41
CA ASP A 156 -22.30 2.96 -20.08
C ASP A 156 -21.83 2.25 -21.37
N PHE A 157 -20.67 2.63 -21.90
CA PHE A 157 -20.14 2.10 -23.16
C PHE A 157 -18.69 1.67 -22.96
N PHE A 158 -18.46 0.39 -22.75
CA PHE A 158 -17.12 -0.18 -22.65
C PHE A 158 -17.04 -1.50 -23.43
N THR A 159 -15.82 -1.85 -23.83
CA THR A 159 -15.55 -3.10 -24.53
C THR A 159 -15.73 -4.27 -23.56
N THR A 160 -16.48 -5.30 -23.95
CA THR A 160 -16.64 -6.54 -23.18
C THR A 160 -16.02 -7.73 -23.92
N TYR A 161 -15.59 -8.72 -23.16
CA TYR A 161 -15.04 -9.97 -23.66
C TYR A 161 -15.78 -11.14 -23.03
N LYS A 162 -16.02 -12.18 -23.82
CA LYS A 162 -16.46 -13.50 -23.38
C LYS A 162 -15.41 -14.10 -22.46
N PRO A 163 -15.82 -14.85 -21.41
CA PRO A 163 -14.88 -15.52 -20.54
C PRO A 163 -14.07 -16.56 -21.33
N MET A 164 -12.75 -16.61 -21.08
CA MET A 164 -11.87 -17.61 -21.68
C MET A 164 -12.11 -19.00 -21.12
N CYS A 165 -11.79 -20.03 -21.92
CA CYS A 165 -11.80 -21.43 -21.50
C CYS A 165 -10.95 -21.65 -20.24
N ARG A 166 -11.49 -22.32 -19.22
CA ARG A 166 -10.78 -22.61 -17.96
C ARG A 166 -9.50 -23.43 -18.15
N TYR A 167 -9.40 -24.22 -19.23
CA TYR A 167 -8.19 -24.97 -19.58
C TYR A 167 -7.05 -24.09 -20.13
N HIS A 168 -7.28 -22.78 -20.29
CA HIS A 168 -6.24 -21.79 -20.61
C HIS A 168 -5.02 -21.88 -19.69
N ASN A 169 -5.26 -22.02 -18.38
CA ASN A 169 -4.19 -22.05 -17.37
C ASN A 169 -3.27 -23.28 -17.47
N ILE A 170 -3.62 -24.26 -18.30
CA ILE A 170 -2.86 -25.51 -18.46
C ILE A 170 -2.32 -25.63 -19.89
N SER A 171 -3.15 -25.37 -20.91
CA SER A 171 -2.79 -25.54 -22.33
C SER A 171 -2.51 -24.24 -23.09
N GLY A 172 -2.80 -23.08 -22.50
CA GLY A 172 -2.79 -21.80 -23.21
C GLY A 172 -3.99 -21.58 -24.13
N CYS A 173 -5.03 -22.42 -24.10
CA CYS A 173 -6.24 -22.24 -24.91
C CYS A 173 -6.84 -20.82 -24.77
N ARG A 174 -7.06 -20.13 -25.89
CA ARG A 174 -7.64 -18.77 -25.92
C ARG A 174 -9.08 -18.69 -26.43
N LYS A 175 -9.74 -19.83 -26.60
CA LYS A 175 -11.15 -19.89 -27.04
C LYS A 175 -12.10 -19.47 -25.93
N SER A 176 -13.26 -18.94 -26.30
CA SER A 176 -14.31 -18.60 -25.31
C SER A 176 -14.91 -19.84 -24.65
N ALA A 177 -15.26 -19.70 -23.38
CA ALA A 177 -16.03 -20.68 -22.64
C ALA A 177 -17.50 -20.64 -23.08
N GLN A 178 -18.14 -21.80 -23.15
CA GLN A 178 -19.54 -21.95 -23.54
C GLN A 178 -20.51 -21.60 -22.39
N VAL A 179 -20.27 -20.51 -21.66
CA VAL A 179 -21.05 -20.15 -20.44
C VAL A 179 -22.50 -19.75 -20.73
N CYS A 180 -22.77 -19.27 -21.95
CA CYS A 180 -24.11 -18.87 -22.38
C CYS A 180 -24.85 -19.97 -23.17
N LEU A 181 -24.23 -21.14 -23.38
CA LEU A 181 -24.84 -22.23 -24.13
C LEU A 181 -26.01 -22.83 -23.33
N LYS A 182 -27.18 -22.94 -23.95
CA LYS A 182 -28.36 -23.60 -23.38
C LYS A 182 -28.61 -24.95 -24.08
N PRO A 183 -29.02 -26.01 -23.36
CA PRO A 183 -29.35 -26.04 -21.93
C PRO A 183 -28.14 -26.18 -20.99
N ASN A 184 -26.97 -26.52 -21.53
CA ASN A 184 -25.80 -26.92 -20.74
C ASN A 184 -24.66 -25.89 -20.85
N PRO A 185 -24.58 -24.91 -19.93
CA PRO A 185 -23.47 -23.97 -19.91
C PRO A 185 -22.19 -24.67 -19.46
N SER A 186 -21.05 -24.24 -19.99
CA SER A 186 -19.73 -24.83 -19.68
C SER A 186 -18.66 -23.76 -19.54
N MET A 187 -17.77 -23.94 -18.56
CA MET A 187 -16.58 -23.12 -18.36
C MET A 187 -15.45 -23.45 -19.36
N TYR A 188 -15.71 -24.36 -20.30
CA TYR A 188 -14.76 -24.85 -21.28
C TYR A 188 -15.28 -24.56 -22.69
N CYS A 189 -14.37 -24.38 -23.65
CA CYS A 189 -14.74 -24.20 -25.05
C CYS A 189 -15.19 -25.50 -25.72
N SER A 190 -14.88 -26.65 -25.12
CA SER A 190 -15.25 -27.97 -25.62
C SER A 190 -15.32 -29.00 -24.48
N GLU A 191 -16.04 -30.08 -24.74
CA GLU A 191 -16.11 -31.25 -23.87
C GLU A 191 -14.72 -31.90 -23.67
N GLN A 192 -13.87 -31.87 -24.69
CA GLN A 192 -12.50 -32.39 -24.61
C GLN A 192 -11.67 -31.61 -23.58
N HIS A 193 -11.67 -30.27 -23.65
CA HIS A 193 -10.94 -29.44 -22.68
C HIS A 193 -11.49 -29.56 -21.25
N ARG A 194 -12.79 -29.85 -21.10
CA ARG A 194 -13.37 -30.18 -19.79
C ARG A 194 -12.73 -31.45 -19.23
N ARG A 195 -12.63 -32.51 -20.03
CA ARG A 195 -12.01 -33.78 -19.62
C ARG A 195 -10.53 -33.62 -19.33
N ASP A 196 -9.79 -32.93 -20.20
CA ASP A 196 -8.35 -32.73 -20.03
C ASP A 196 -8.02 -31.92 -18.77
N PHE A 197 -8.85 -30.93 -18.44
CA PHE A 197 -8.75 -30.21 -17.17
C PHE A 197 -8.93 -31.15 -15.97
N TRP A 198 -9.99 -31.97 -15.97
CA TRP A 198 -10.26 -32.89 -14.85
C TRP A 198 -9.23 -34.01 -14.74
N ASN A 199 -8.71 -34.50 -15.87
CA ASN A 199 -7.58 -35.43 -15.88
C ASN A 199 -6.35 -34.78 -15.24
N HIS A 200 -6.03 -33.53 -15.60
CA HIS A 200 -4.95 -32.79 -14.94
C HIS A 200 -5.20 -32.60 -13.44
N VAL A 201 -6.43 -32.28 -13.01
CA VAL A 201 -6.77 -32.20 -11.57
C VAL A 201 -6.54 -33.54 -10.89
N ALA A 202 -6.95 -34.65 -11.51
CA ALA A 202 -6.76 -35.99 -10.98
C ALA A 202 -5.27 -36.31 -10.81
N THR A 203 -4.37 -35.88 -11.70
CA THR A 203 -2.92 -36.09 -11.53
C THR A 203 -2.32 -35.40 -10.29
N LYS A 204 -3.02 -34.43 -9.69
CA LYS A 204 -2.60 -33.79 -8.44
C LYS A 204 -3.01 -34.57 -7.19
N LEU A 205 -3.85 -35.59 -7.33
CA LEU A 205 -4.31 -36.43 -6.23
C LEU A 205 -3.32 -37.56 -5.97
N ARG A 206 -3.29 -38.04 -4.72
CA ARG A 206 -2.45 -39.19 -4.37
C ARG A 206 -2.97 -40.46 -5.06
N SER A 207 -2.06 -41.19 -5.70
CA SER A 207 -2.27 -42.57 -6.15
C SER A 207 -1.82 -43.54 -5.03
N GLY A 208 -2.69 -44.45 -4.58
CA GLY A 208 -2.34 -45.48 -3.59
C GLY A 208 -3.37 -45.68 -2.45
N GLU A 209 -3.09 -46.65 -1.58
CA GLU A 209 -3.88 -47.00 -0.39
C GLU A 209 -4.05 -45.80 0.58
N PRO A 210 -5.15 -45.77 1.37
CA PRO A 210 -5.47 -44.71 2.32
C PRO A 210 -4.61 -44.76 3.59
N SER A 211 -3.31 -44.97 3.46
CA SER A 211 -2.39 -45.11 4.59
C SER A 211 -1.52 -43.88 4.74
N SER A 212 -2.16 -42.77 5.15
CA SER A 212 -1.62 -41.64 5.92
C SER A 212 -2.47 -40.40 5.64
N ILE A 213 -3.16 -39.93 6.69
CA ILE A 213 -4.14 -38.82 6.69
C ILE A 213 -3.48 -37.44 6.50
N VAL A 214 -2.17 -37.35 6.27
CA VAL A 214 -1.46 -36.07 6.35
C VAL A 214 -1.00 -35.63 4.96
N SER A 215 -1.86 -34.82 4.31
CA SER A 215 -1.55 -33.64 3.46
C SER A 215 -2.26 -33.54 2.11
N ILE A 216 -2.56 -34.63 1.39
CA ILE A 216 -3.23 -34.58 0.06
C ILE A 216 -4.33 -35.64 0.01
N LEU A 217 -5.49 -35.37 -0.59
CA LEU A 217 -6.54 -36.38 -0.78
C LEU A 217 -6.17 -37.36 -1.91
N SER A 218 -6.46 -38.63 -1.72
CA SER A 218 -6.38 -39.67 -2.76
C SER A 218 -7.56 -39.59 -3.72
N HIS A 219 -7.41 -40.27 -4.86
CA HIS A 219 -8.51 -40.44 -5.81
C HIS A 219 -9.77 -41.05 -5.17
N ALA A 220 -9.60 -42.03 -4.28
CA ALA A 220 -10.72 -42.70 -3.61
C ALA A 220 -11.45 -41.77 -2.62
N GLU A 221 -10.70 -40.96 -1.88
CA GLU A 221 -11.24 -39.98 -0.94
C GLU A 221 -12.02 -38.88 -1.69
N VAL A 222 -11.43 -38.28 -2.72
CA VAL A 222 -12.11 -37.26 -3.54
C VAL A 222 -13.34 -37.81 -4.25
N SER A 223 -13.24 -39.03 -4.80
CA SER A 223 -14.38 -39.72 -5.44
C SER A 223 -15.53 -39.95 -4.45
N SER A 224 -15.21 -40.29 -3.20
CA SER A 224 -16.21 -40.46 -2.15
C SER A 224 -16.85 -39.13 -1.78
N LEU A 225 -16.06 -38.06 -1.58
CA LEU A 225 -16.58 -36.71 -1.31
C LEU A 225 -17.46 -36.18 -2.43
N ALA A 226 -17.10 -36.43 -3.70
CA ALA A 226 -17.87 -36.02 -4.87
C ALA A 226 -19.27 -36.65 -4.96
N LYS A 227 -19.53 -37.75 -4.24
CA LYS A 227 -20.89 -38.33 -4.14
C LYS A 227 -21.79 -37.55 -3.18
N PHE A 228 -21.19 -36.83 -2.23
CA PHE A 228 -21.91 -36.08 -1.21
C PHE A 228 -21.97 -34.57 -1.53
N CYS A 229 -20.93 -34.03 -2.19
CA CYS A 229 -20.83 -32.62 -2.53
C CYS A 229 -21.20 -32.37 -4.00
N ASN A 230 -22.41 -31.87 -4.22
CA ASN A 230 -23.03 -31.61 -5.51
C ASN A 230 -22.73 -30.22 -6.05
N ASP A 231 -22.42 -29.26 -5.18
CA ASP A 231 -22.13 -27.88 -5.58
C ASP A 231 -20.89 -27.29 -4.90
N ARG A 232 -20.49 -26.11 -5.39
CA ARG A 232 -19.30 -25.40 -4.88
C ARG A 232 -19.40 -25.06 -3.39
N SER A 233 -20.59 -24.72 -2.90
CA SER A 233 -20.80 -24.35 -1.51
C SER A 233 -20.56 -25.55 -0.59
N GLU A 234 -21.06 -26.72 -0.96
CA GLU A 234 -20.84 -27.97 -0.22
C GLU A 234 -19.36 -28.36 -0.18
N TRP A 235 -18.65 -28.23 -1.32
CA TRP A 235 -17.20 -28.45 -1.36
C TRP A 235 -16.41 -27.46 -0.50
N GLN A 236 -16.86 -26.21 -0.40
CA GLN A 236 -16.25 -25.20 0.47
C GLN A 236 -16.53 -25.46 1.96
N ALA A 237 -17.67 -26.07 2.29
CA ALA A 237 -18.05 -26.39 3.65
C ALA A 237 -17.27 -27.56 4.26
N LEU A 238 -16.69 -28.46 3.44
CA LEU A 238 -15.88 -29.60 3.91
C LEU A 238 -14.59 -29.20 4.65
N GLY A 239 -14.12 -27.96 4.49
CA GLY A 239 -12.79 -27.52 4.91
C GLY A 239 -12.77 -26.30 5.80
N THR A 240 -13.86 -25.99 6.50
CA THR A 240 -13.80 -24.98 7.57
C THR A 240 -13.20 -25.61 8.82
N GLU A 241 -12.30 -24.87 9.46
CA GLU A 241 -11.74 -25.20 10.77
C GLU A 241 -12.83 -25.70 11.74
N PRO A 242 -12.63 -26.82 12.45
CA PRO A 242 -13.62 -27.35 13.38
C PRO A 242 -13.98 -26.29 14.43
N ARG A 243 -15.27 -26.00 14.57
CA ARG A 243 -15.79 -25.03 15.53
C ARG A 243 -16.85 -25.66 16.41
N LEU A 244 -16.93 -25.18 17.64
CA LEU A 244 -17.96 -25.63 18.56
C LEU A 244 -19.30 -24.97 18.22
N GLU A 245 -20.38 -25.74 18.31
CA GLU A 245 -21.73 -25.17 18.19
C GLU A 245 -21.97 -24.16 19.32
N GLN A 246 -22.40 -22.95 18.96
CA GLN A 246 -22.82 -21.93 19.94
C GLN A 246 -24.12 -22.36 20.63
N LYS A 247 -24.01 -23.20 21.67
CA LYS A 247 -25.18 -23.79 22.36
C LYS A 247 -26.04 -22.79 23.14
N ASN A 248 -25.55 -21.58 23.45
CA ASN A 248 -26.31 -20.59 24.23
C ASN A 248 -26.06 -19.14 23.75
N LYS A 249 -27.13 -18.47 23.28
CA LYS A 249 -27.17 -17.05 22.89
C LYS A 249 -27.20 -16.09 24.10
N THR A 250 -26.46 -16.36 25.16
CA THR A 250 -26.42 -15.45 26.32
C THR A 250 -25.46 -14.27 26.10
N ASP A 251 -24.48 -14.41 25.23
CA ASP A 251 -23.70 -13.29 24.68
C ASP A 251 -23.17 -13.67 23.28
N PRO A 252 -23.70 -13.09 22.19
CA PRO A 252 -23.23 -13.40 20.83
C PRO A 252 -21.80 -12.96 20.55
N ASN A 253 -21.20 -12.12 21.41
CA ASN A 253 -19.86 -11.57 21.21
C ASN A 253 -18.79 -12.24 22.08
N CYS A 254 -19.17 -13.21 22.94
CA CYS A 254 -18.22 -13.96 23.75
C CYS A 254 -17.70 -15.18 22.96
N PRO A 255 -16.39 -15.27 22.68
CA PRO A 255 -15.82 -16.40 21.97
C PRO A 255 -16.06 -17.73 22.72
N VAL A 256 -16.46 -18.77 21.99
CA VAL A 256 -16.79 -20.07 22.60
C VAL A 256 -15.54 -20.73 23.21
N GLY A 257 -14.40 -20.60 22.53
CA GLY A 257 -13.10 -21.11 22.98
C GLY A 257 -12.64 -20.61 24.35
N LEU A 258 -13.08 -19.42 24.77
CA LEU A 258 -12.70 -18.85 26.08
C LEU A 258 -13.14 -19.72 27.27
N LYS A 259 -14.14 -20.59 27.09
CA LYS A 259 -14.60 -21.53 28.13
C LYS A 259 -13.67 -22.74 28.32
N TYR A 260 -12.78 -22.97 27.36
CA TYR A 260 -11.95 -24.18 27.25
C TYR A 260 -10.45 -23.86 27.32
N VAL A 261 -10.09 -22.61 27.63
CA VAL A 261 -8.70 -22.22 27.86
C VAL A 261 -8.16 -22.91 29.12
N THR A 262 -6.89 -23.33 29.08
CA THR A 262 -6.21 -23.86 30.25
C THR A 262 -5.90 -22.74 31.25
N THR A 263 -5.45 -23.12 32.46
CA THR A 263 -5.03 -22.13 33.47
C THR A 263 -3.88 -21.27 32.96
N GLU A 264 -2.89 -21.88 32.29
CA GLU A 264 -1.72 -21.17 31.75
C GLU A 264 -2.12 -20.22 30.61
N GLU A 265 -3.06 -20.64 29.75
CA GLU A 265 -3.62 -19.81 28.68
C GLU A 265 -4.39 -18.61 29.25
N ALA A 266 -5.18 -18.83 30.31
CA ALA A 266 -5.89 -17.76 31.01
C ALA A 266 -4.93 -16.74 31.64
N GLU A 267 -3.86 -17.21 32.28
CA GLU A 267 -2.79 -16.34 32.81
C GLU A 267 -2.10 -15.54 31.70
N ARG A 268 -1.87 -16.15 30.52
CA ARG A 268 -1.31 -15.44 29.37
C ARG A 268 -2.26 -14.38 28.83
N ILE A 269 -3.56 -14.67 28.72
CA ILE A 269 -4.58 -13.70 28.31
C ILE A 269 -4.62 -12.51 29.28
N GLU A 270 -4.54 -12.76 30.58
CA GLU A 270 -4.47 -11.68 31.59
C GLU A 270 -3.21 -10.83 31.39
N SER A 271 -2.03 -11.46 31.19
CA SER A 271 -0.80 -10.73 30.86
C SER A 271 -0.97 -9.87 29.61
N ILE A 272 -1.56 -10.42 28.54
CA ILE A 272 -1.84 -9.68 27.30
C ILE A 272 -2.73 -8.47 27.57
N HIS A 273 -3.77 -8.59 28.41
CA HIS A 273 -4.64 -7.48 28.78
C HIS A 273 -3.88 -6.38 29.52
N THR A 274 -2.99 -6.74 30.46
CA THR A 274 -2.15 -5.75 31.15
C THR A 274 -1.18 -5.05 30.21
N GLU A 275 -0.56 -5.77 29.27
CA GLU A 275 0.33 -5.22 28.26
C GLU A 275 -0.41 -4.26 27.31
N LYS A 276 -1.61 -4.63 26.85
CA LYS A 276 -2.47 -3.79 26.01
C LYS A 276 -2.87 -2.51 26.74
N ALA A 277 -3.22 -2.59 28.02
CA ALA A 277 -3.54 -1.42 28.84
C ALA A 277 -2.34 -0.47 28.96
N HIS A 278 -1.13 -1.01 29.16
CA HIS A 278 0.11 -0.23 29.20
C HIS A 278 0.41 0.47 27.88
N ILE A 279 0.35 -0.26 26.76
CA ILE A 279 0.59 0.32 25.43
C ILE A 279 -0.44 1.39 25.09
N LYS A 280 -1.72 1.18 25.45
CA LYS A 280 -2.76 2.19 25.29
C LYS A 280 -2.41 3.49 26.02
N GLY A 281 -1.94 3.40 27.26
CA GLY A 281 -1.45 4.56 28.01
C GLY A 281 -0.29 5.28 27.32
N LYS A 282 0.63 4.54 26.69
CA LYS A 282 1.73 5.13 25.90
C LYS A 282 1.24 5.84 24.65
N ILE A 283 0.28 5.26 23.93
CA ILE A 283 -0.34 5.88 22.75
C ILE A 283 -0.97 7.23 23.15
N GLU A 284 -1.77 7.24 24.22
CA GLU A 284 -2.40 8.46 24.73
C GLU A 284 -1.37 9.53 25.12
N LEU A 285 -0.23 9.12 25.69
CA LEU A 285 0.86 10.03 26.03
C LEU A 285 1.53 10.64 24.79
N VAL A 286 1.88 9.82 23.80
CA VAL A 286 2.51 10.29 22.54
C VAL A 286 1.54 11.16 21.73
N GLN A 287 0.24 10.84 21.73
CA GLN A 287 -0.79 11.70 21.16
C GLN A 287 -0.85 13.06 21.85
N ALA A 288 -0.71 13.10 23.18
CA ALA A 288 -0.61 14.36 23.92
C ALA A 288 0.67 15.14 23.56
N GLN A 289 1.82 14.48 23.37
CA GLN A 289 3.06 15.12 22.90
C GLN A 289 2.89 15.71 21.49
N LYS A 290 2.23 14.98 20.59
CA LYS A 290 1.87 15.47 19.25
C LYS A 290 0.94 16.69 19.32
N LYS A 291 -0.03 16.69 20.25
CA LYS A 291 -0.90 17.86 20.50
C LYS A 291 -0.10 19.05 21.03
N LEU A 292 0.88 18.83 21.92
CA LEU A 292 1.82 19.88 22.35
C LEU A 292 2.58 20.49 21.16
N LEU A 293 3.11 19.67 20.25
CA LEU A 293 3.78 20.16 19.03
C LEU A 293 2.86 21.08 18.19
N ILE A 294 1.59 20.72 18.05
CA ILE A 294 0.59 21.54 17.35
C ILE A 294 0.38 22.87 18.07
N MET A 295 0.19 22.85 19.39
CA MET A 295 0.03 24.08 20.18
C MET A 295 1.26 25.00 20.08
N ILE A 296 2.47 24.44 20.09
CA ILE A 296 3.73 25.18 19.87
C ILE A 296 3.74 25.83 18.49
N HIS A 297 3.32 25.08 17.46
CA HIS A 297 3.26 25.59 16.10
C HIS A 297 2.29 26.76 15.95
N GLU A 298 1.09 26.67 16.52
CA GLU A 298 0.12 27.77 16.51
C GLU A 298 0.63 28.97 17.29
N HIS A 299 1.23 28.76 18.47
CA HIS A 299 1.79 29.86 19.25
C HIS A 299 2.93 30.59 18.51
N CYS A 300 3.78 29.85 17.77
CA CYS A 300 4.79 30.47 16.91
C CYS A 300 4.19 31.40 15.83
N LYS A 301 3.01 31.07 15.28
CA LYS A 301 2.34 31.92 14.29
C LYS A 301 1.85 33.21 14.91
N VAL A 302 1.30 33.14 16.13
CA VAL A 302 0.86 34.33 16.89
C VAL A 302 2.06 35.23 17.17
N ILE A 303 3.18 34.67 17.65
CA ILE A 303 4.41 35.43 17.92
C ILE A 303 4.94 36.09 16.63
N ALA A 304 4.89 35.42 15.49
CA ALA A 304 5.34 35.97 14.20
C ALA A 304 4.52 37.18 13.71
N GLN A 305 3.30 37.35 14.23
CA GLN A 305 2.42 38.49 13.91
C GLN A 305 2.67 39.70 14.82
N SER A 306 3.40 39.52 15.93
CA SER A 306 3.69 40.59 16.88
C SER A 306 4.57 41.70 16.26
N PRO A 307 4.20 42.98 16.40
CA PRO A 307 4.96 44.11 15.83
C PRO A 307 6.39 44.25 16.37
N GLN A 308 6.67 43.68 17.53
CA GLN A 308 7.94 43.79 18.25
C GLN A 308 9.02 42.81 17.73
N LEU A 309 8.68 41.90 16.81
CA LEU A 309 9.61 40.89 16.34
C LEU A 309 10.30 41.32 15.03
N GLU A 310 11.59 41.61 15.10
CA GLU A 310 12.40 42.03 13.93
C GLU A 310 12.52 40.92 12.87
N VAL A 311 12.62 39.65 13.30
CA VAL A 311 12.78 38.50 12.39
C VAL A 311 11.50 37.66 12.37
N LYS A 312 10.67 37.89 11.36
CA LYS A 312 9.42 37.11 11.18
C LYS A 312 9.64 35.62 10.90
N ASP A 313 10.77 35.25 10.28
CA ASP A 313 11.13 33.84 10.01
C ASP A 313 12.11 33.27 11.06
N PHE A 314 11.65 33.22 12.31
CA PHE A 314 12.39 32.61 13.42
C PHE A 314 12.13 31.10 13.53
N CYS A 315 13.02 30.39 14.23
CA CYS A 315 12.96 28.94 14.42
C CYS A 315 11.71 28.47 15.18
N GLY A 316 11.49 29.02 16.37
CA GLY A 316 10.35 28.70 17.24
C GLY A 316 10.41 27.31 17.89
N TYR A 317 11.58 26.66 17.94
CA TYR A 317 11.76 25.45 18.74
C TYR A 317 11.51 25.76 20.21
N ASP A 318 10.70 24.93 20.88
CA ASP A 318 10.34 25.07 22.30
C ASP A 318 10.98 23.93 23.11
N ASN A 319 11.67 24.26 24.21
CA ASN A 319 12.35 23.29 25.08
C ASN A 319 11.42 22.22 25.67
N ARG A 320 10.10 22.44 25.70
CA ARG A 320 9.10 21.42 26.06
C ARG A 320 9.15 20.19 25.17
N LEU A 321 9.65 20.29 23.94
CA LEU A 321 9.81 19.15 23.02
C LEU A 321 10.95 18.21 23.38
N ALA A 322 11.88 18.66 24.25
CA ALA A 322 13.01 17.86 24.72
C ALA A 322 12.68 16.99 25.96
N MET A 323 11.45 17.05 26.46
CA MET A 323 11.04 16.27 27.63
C MET A 323 10.98 14.78 27.31
N ASN A 324 11.58 13.95 28.18
CA ASN A 324 11.34 12.50 28.14
C ASN A 324 9.91 12.15 28.62
N GLU A 325 9.51 10.89 28.46
CA GLU A 325 8.17 10.39 28.84
C GLU A 325 7.78 10.76 30.28
N ILE A 326 8.68 10.54 31.25
CA ILE A 326 8.43 10.81 32.68
C ILE A 326 8.29 12.31 32.94
N GLN A 327 9.18 13.12 32.37
CA GLN A 327 9.15 14.58 32.49
C GLN A 327 7.89 15.16 31.86
N PHE A 328 7.51 14.67 30.67
CA PHE A 328 6.31 15.12 29.98
C PHE A 328 5.05 14.76 30.76
N LEU A 329 4.98 13.55 31.34
CA LEU A 329 3.86 13.16 32.20
C LEU A 329 3.73 14.08 33.42
N ARG A 330 4.85 14.37 34.10
CA ARG A 330 4.88 15.31 35.23
C ARG A 330 4.46 16.71 34.81
N TRP A 331 4.97 17.20 33.67
CA TRP A 331 4.56 18.49 33.12
C TRP A 331 3.06 18.54 32.81
N LYS A 332 2.52 17.50 32.16
CA LYS A 332 1.08 17.41 31.84
C LYS A 332 0.20 17.47 33.10
N GLN A 333 0.70 16.96 34.23
CA GLN A 333 0.03 16.99 35.54
C GLN A 333 0.21 18.31 36.30
N SER A 334 1.17 19.15 35.90
CA SER A 334 1.32 20.50 36.47
C SER A 334 0.17 21.42 36.06
N GLU A 335 -0.03 22.50 36.80
CA GLU A 335 -1.05 23.50 36.48
C GLU A 335 -0.86 24.12 35.09
N GLU A 336 0.40 24.30 34.65
CA GLU A 336 0.72 24.76 33.30
C GLU A 336 0.23 23.77 32.23
N GLY A 337 0.56 22.49 32.39
CA GLY A 337 0.19 21.44 31.44
C GLY A 337 -1.32 21.27 31.36
N LYS A 338 -2.01 21.18 32.50
CA LYS A 338 -3.47 21.08 32.57
C LYS A 338 -4.14 22.22 31.83
N LYS A 339 -3.76 23.47 32.14
CA LYS A 339 -4.32 24.67 31.50
C LYS A 339 -4.03 24.69 29.99
N ALA A 340 -2.85 24.26 29.57
CA ALA A 340 -2.50 24.19 28.15
C ALA A 340 -3.39 23.18 27.39
N PHE A 341 -3.62 21.99 27.95
CA PHE A 341 -4.46 20.97 27.31
C PHE A 341 -5.95 21.29 27.35
N GLU A 342 -6.42 22.00 28.37
CA GLU A 342 -7.80 22.50 28.50
C GLU A 342 -8.09 23.62 27.51
N THR A 343 -7.22 24.65 27.44
CA THR A 343 -7.42 25.82 26.58
C THR A 343 -6.96 25.60 25.14
N GLY A 344 -6.09 24.61 24.89
CA GLY A 344 -5.42 24.42 23.61
C GLY A 344 -4.34 25.48 23.32
N VAL A 345 -3.98 26.31 24.31
CA VAL A 345 -3.02 27.40 24.17
C VAL A 345 -1.90 27.22 25.19
N ILE A 346 -0.66 27.32 24.73
CA ILE A 346 0.51 27.23 25.61
C ILE A 346 0.74 28.57 26.30
N GLY A 347 0.80 28.53 27.63
CA GLY A 347 1.20 29.67 28.46
C GLY A 347 2.71 29.79 28.64
N PRO A 348 3.18 30.82 29.38
CA PRO A 348 4.58 30.90 29.81
C PRO A 348 4.94 29.72 30.72
N ARG A 349 6.24 29.38 30.80
CA ARG A 349 6.67 28.35 31.76
C ARG A 349 6.60 28.87 33.19
N THR A 350 6.18 28.01 34.11
CA THR A 350 6.23 28.29 35.54
C THR A 350 7.62 27.98 36.11
N ARG A 351 7.92 28.50 37.30
CA ARG A 351 9.17 28.19 38.01
C ARG A 351 9.37 26.69 38.26
N GLU A 352 8.26 25.96 38.46
CA GLU A 352 8.26 24.51 38.69
C GLU A 352 8.66 23.72 37.44
N THR A 353 8.20 24.13 36.26
CA THR A 353 8.36 23.39 35.01
C THR A 353 9.56 23.84 34.17
N MET A 354 10.18 24.97 34.54
CA MET A 354 11.28 25.58 33.79
C MET A 354 12.47 24.63 33.58
N SER A 355 12.72 23.72 34.52
CA SER A 355 13.80 22.72 34.46
C SER A 355 13.48 21.50 33.59
N PHE A 356 12.21 21.27 33.20
CA PHE A 356 11.85 20.09 32.41
C PHE A 356 12.37 20.21 30.98
N GLY A 357 13.04 19.16 30.48
CA GLY A 357 13.70 19.20 29.17
C GLY A 357 14.93 20.12 29.13
N ALA A 358 15.40 20.63 30.26
CA ALA A 358 16.70 21.31 30.31
C ALA A 358 17.81 20.28 30.09
N PRO A 359 18.87 20.61 29.31
CA PRO A 359 20.04 19.74 29.18
C PRO A 359 20.63 19.46 30.56
N LEU A 360 20.83 18.17 30.87
CA LEU A 360 21.61 17.81 32.06
C LEU A 360 23.09 18.15 31.76
N PRO A 361 23.77 18.92 32.62
CA PRO A 361 25.20 19.17 32.46
C PRO A 361 25.97 17.86 32.59
N PHE A 362 27.05 17.71 31.82
CA PHE A 362 27.91 16.54 31.94
C PHE A 362 28.61 16.52 33.31
N PRO A 363 28.88 15.35 33.91
CA PRO A 363 29.67 15.28 35.13
C PRO A 363 31.04 15.94 34.94
N GLY A 364 31.30 17.02 35.67
CA GLY A 364 32.51 17.85 35.54
C GLY A 364 32.34 19.15 34.74
N GLU A 365 31.17 19.37 34.15
CA GLU A 365 30.79 20.66 33.59
C GLU A 365 30.49 21.63 34.73
N ILE A 366 31.38 22.61 34.94
CA ILE A 366 31.14 23.70 35.88
C ILE A 366 29.99 24.52 35.29
N ILE A 367 28.78 24.32 35.81
CA ILE A 367 27.70 25.29 35.64
C ILE A 367 28.21 26.56 36.32
N THR A 368 28.66 27.52 35.52
CA THR A 368 28.82 28.89 36.01
C THR A 368 27.43 29.32 36.42
N THR A 369 27.19 29.35 37.74
CA THR A 369 25.97 29.91 38.29
C THR A 369 25.85 31.34 37.78
N ASN A 370 24.72 31.58 37.12
CA ASN A 370 24.33 32.79 36.39
C ASN A 370 24.94 32.93 34.98
N PRO A 371 24.12 33.00 33.92
CA PRO A 371 24.54 33.81 32.78
C PRO A 371 24.66 35.23 33.33
N SER A 372 25.89 35.74 33.38
CA SER A 372 26.09 37.17 33.50
C SER A 372 25.29 37.82 32.36
N PRO A 373 24.42 38.80 32.65
CA PRO A 373 23.61 39.47 31.63
C PRO A 373 24.54 40.31 30.77
N LEU A 374 25.11 39.72 29.72
CA LEU A 374 25.74 40.52 28.68
C LEU A 374 24.68 40.90 27.65
N GLU A 375 24.32 42.18 27.76
CA GLU A 375 23.70 43.05 26.76
C GLU A 375 22.19 42.88 26.53
N SER A 376 21.42 43.16 27.58
CA SER A 376 20.11 43.83 27.43
C SER A 376 20.17 45.20 28.11
N THR A 377 20.67 46.19 27.37
CA THR A 377 20.40 47.59 27.66
C THR A 377 19.00 47.94 27.14
N SER A 378 17.96 47.54 27.86
CA SER A 378 16.63 48.19 27.75
C SER A 378 15.63 47.60 28.75
N THR A 379 15.34 48.40 29.77
CA THR A 379 14.00 48.63 30.34
C THR A 379 13.00 47.47 30.39
N ASP A 380 12.82 46.94 31.59
CA ASP A 380 11.53 46.72 32.26
C ASP A 380 10.28 46.87 31.37
N THR A 381 9.80 45.75 30.81
CA THR A 381 8.39 45.35 30.61
C THR A 381 8.30 44.19 29.59
N GLY A 382 8.14 42.94 30.05
CA GLY A 382 7.58 41.83 29.25
C GLY A 382 8.48 40.68 28.75
N GLU A 383 9.82 40.76 28.92
CA GLU A 383 10.76 39.79 28.32
C GLU A 383 10.83 38.38 28.96
N GLU A 384 10.34 38.18 30.20
CA GLU A 384 10.41 36.86 30.86
C GLU A 384 9.51 35.79 30.22
N THR A 385 8.55 36.19 29.39
CA THR A 385 7.51 35.30 28.85
C THR A 385 7.97 34.36 27.74
N PHE A 386 9.14 34.59 27.12
CA PHE A 386 9.56 33.88 25.91
C PHE A 386 10.85 33.06 26.02
N HIS A 387 11.38 32.84 27.22
CA HIS A 387 12.67 32.16 27.45
C HIS A 387 12.77 30.72 26.91
N ASN A 388 11.64 30.13 26.47
CA ASN A 388 11.55 28.75 26.01
C ASN A 388 11.67 28.59 24.50
N TYR A 389 11.59 29.67 23.72
CA TYR A 389 11.60 29.64 22.26
C TYR A 389 12.98 29.97 21.67
N CYS A 390 13.35 29.25 20.62
CA CYS A 390 14.47 29.64 19.78
C CYS A 390 14.08 30.76 18.82
N PHE A 391 14.51 31.99 19.11
CA PHE A 391 14.29 33.16 18.24
C PHE A 391 15.30 33.34 17.10
N LYS A 392 16.32 32.46 17.02
CA LYS A 392 17.30 32.52 15.92
C LYS A 392 16.60 32.32 14.57
N PRO A 393 17.05 33.00 13.49
CA PRO A 393 16.56 32.74 12.14
C PRO A 393 16.66 31.25 11.82
N ARG A 394 15.68 30.68 11.10
CA ARG A 394 15.63 29.22 10.83
C ARG A 394 16.94 28.66 10.29
N LYS A 395 17.56 29.38 9.35
CA LYS A 395 18.82 28.98 8.70
C LYS A 395 20.07 29.12 9.59
N LYS A 396 19.98 29.80 10.74
CA LYS A 396 21.09 30.09 11.65
C LYS A 396 20.99 29.36 12.99
N CYS A 397 19.95 28.53 13.18
CA CYS A 397 19.77 27.73 14.39
C CYS A 397 20.26 26.29 14.18
N LYS A 398 20.45 25.54 15.28
CA LYS A 398 20.80 24.11 15.22
C LYS A 398 19.58 23.18 15.12
N HIS A 399 18.37 23.72 15.28
CA HIS A 399 17.12 22.96 15.22
C HIS A 399 16.66 22.79 13.76
N ASN A 400 17.42 22.04 12.96
CA ASN A 400 17.07 21.84 11.56
C ASN A 400 15.91 20.84 11.44
N GLY A 401 14.82 21.23 10.76
CA GLY A 401 13.71 20.33 10.45
C GLY A 401 12.93 19.79 11.66
N TRP A 402 13.12 20.34 12.86
CA TRP A 402 12.57 19.79 14.11
C TRP A 402 11.05 19.54 14.06
N ARG A 403 10.29 20.37 13.33
CA ARG A 403 8.83 20.25 13.22
C ARG A 403 8.43 18.94 12.54
N ASP A 404 9.08 18.67 11.40
CA ASP A 404 8.80 17.49 10.58
C ASP A 404 9.36 16.23 11.25
N ILE A 405 10.53 16.35 11.90
CA ILE A 405 11.15 15.26 12.66
C ILE A 405 10.24 14.84 13.81
N HIS A 406 9.90 15.75 14.74
CA HIS A 406 9.01 15.42 15.86
C HIS A 406 7.63 14.94 15.37
N GLY A 407 7.07 15.59 14.35
CA GLY A 407 5.77 15.20 13.78
C GLY A 407 5.78 13.78 13.22
N SER A 408 6.83 13.42 12.49
CA SER A 408 7.02 12.07 11.92
C SER A 408 7.33 11.05 13.00
N ASP A 409 8.18 11.38 13.97
CA ASP A 409 8.57 10.48 15.07
C ASP A 409 7.38 10.11 15.96
N TYR A 410 6.54 11.09 16.33
CA TYR A 410 5.32 10.81 17.10
C TYR A 410 4.35 9.94 16.32
N GLN A 411 4.17 10.22 15.02
CA GLN A 411 3.28 9.42 14.18
C GLN A 411 3.79 7.99 14.03
N LEU A 412 5.08 7.81 13.77
CA LEU A 412 5.72 6.50 13.66
C LEU A 412 5.60 5.72 14.98
N THR A 413 5.85 6.40 16.12
CA THR A 413 5.73 5.79 17.45
C THR A 413 4.30 5.31 17.73
N ILE A 414 3.29 6.11 17.41
CA ILE A 414 1.88 5.71 17.52
C ILE A 414 1.60 4.47 16.68
N THR A 415 2.00 4.48 15.40
CA THR A 415 1.79 3.34 14.49
C THR A 415 2.48 2.08 15.00
N ASN A 416 3.70 2.17 15.52
CA ASN A 416 4.41 1.01 16.09
C ASN A 416 3.68 0.45 17.33
N TYR A 417 3.10 1.30 18.16
CA TYR A 417 2.31 0.85 19.31
C TYR A 417 0.97 0.24 18.89
N GLU A 418 0.29 0.81 17.89
CA GLU A 418 -0.94 0.25 17.31
C GLU A 418 -0.67 -1.14 16.69
N GLU A 419 0.44 -1.30 15.97
CA GLU A 419 0.89 -2.59 15.45
C GLU A 419 1.20 -3.60 16.57
N HIS A 420 1.82 -3.15 17.66
CA HIS A 420 2.06 -4.01 18.82
C HIS A 420 0.75 -4.45 19.50
N MET A 421 -0.22 -3.54 19.66
CA MET A 421 -1.55 -3.90 20.16
C MET A 421 -2.26 -4.90 19.25
N ALA A 422 -2.13 -4.75 17.92
CA ALA A 422 -2.70 -5.68 16.96
C ALA A 422 -2.07 -7.08 17.06
N ARG A 423 -0.74 -7.17 17.26
CA ARG A 423 -0.05 -8.45 17.50
C ARG A 423 -0.54 -9.14 18.77
N LEU A 424 -0.68 -8.38 19.87
CA LEU A 424 -1.22 -8.90 21.12
C LEU A 424 -2.68 -9.35 21.00
N GLN A 425 -3.50 -8.64 20.23
CA GLN A 425 -4.87 -9.08 19.93
C GLN A 425 -4.88 -10.38 19.13
N ALA A 426 -4.03 -10.50 18.11
CA ALA A 426 -3.94 -11.72 17.32
C ALA A 426 -3.50 -12.93 18.16
N GLU A 427 -2.56 -12.74 19.08
CA GLU A 427 -2.14 -13.79 20.03
C GLU A 427 -3.28 -14.22 20.96
N GLU A 428 -4.05 -13.27 21.50
CA GLU A 428 -5.24 -13.55 22.31
C GLU A 428 -6.29 -14.34 21.52
N ASP A 429 -6.56 -13.93 20.27
CA ASP A 429 -7.51 -14.59 19.38
C ASP A 429 -7.05 -16.01 19.02
N GLU A 430 -5.75 -16.21 18.78
CA GLU A 430 -5.13 -17.51 18.49
C GLU A 430 -5.27 -18.47 19.69
N ILE A 431 -4.95 -18.03 20.90
CA ILE A 431 -5.12 -18.84 22.13
C ILE A 431 -6.58 -19.32 22.26
N ILE A 432 -7.53 -18.40 22.07
CA ILE A 432 -8.96 -18.71 22.15
C ILE A 432 -9.38 -19.69 21.04
N GLN A 433 -8.88 -19.50 19.82
CA GLN A 433 -9.17 -20.35 18.68
C GLN A 433 -8.60 -21.76 18.86
N GLU A 434 -7.36 -21.89 19.32
CA GLU A 434 -6.73 -23.18 19.62
C GLU A 434 -7.49 -23.92 20.72
N ALA A 435 -7.95 -23.22 21.75
CA ALA A 435 -8.78 -23.81 22.80
C ALA A 435 -10.11 -24.35 22.25
N GLU A 436 -10.75 -23.63 21.33
CA GLU A 436 -11.96 -24.09 20.64
C GLU A 436 -11.70 -25.32 19.78
N ILE A 437 -10.64 -25.32 18.96
CA ILE A 437 -10.29 -26.44 18.08
C ILE A 437 -9.98 -27.69 18.90
N ARG A 438 -9.20 -27.55 19.97
CA ARG A 438 -8.83 -28.65 20.87
C ARG A 438 -10.07 -29.33 21.44
N GLU A 439 -11.03 -28.53 21.89
CA GLU A 439 -12.30 -29.06 22.40
C GLU A 439 -13.18 -29.64 21.27
N ALA A 440 -13.25 -28.99 20.10
CA ALA A 440 -14.04 -29.46 18.96
C ALA A 440 -13.51 -30.79 18.38
N THR A 441 -12.20 -31.03 18.50
CA THR A 441 -11.53 -32.21 17.95
C THR A 441 -11.20 -33.28 18.99
N LYS A 442 -11.54 -33.06 20.27
CA LYS A 442 -11.18 -33.98 21.37
C LYS A 442 -11.62 -35.43 21.13
N ASP A 443 -12.77 -35.61 20.48
CA ASP A 443 -13.35 -36.93 20.19
C ASP A 443 -12.99 -37.46 18.80
N TYR A 444 -12.36 -36.64 17.95
CA TYR A 444 -12.04 -36.97 16.57
C TYR A 444 -11.01 -38.12 16.46
N HIS A 445 -10.13 -38.25 17.45
CA HIS A 445 -9.13 -39.33 17.52
C HIS A 445 -9.44 -40.41 18.55
N ALA A 446 -10.60 -40.37 19.23
CA ALA A 446 -10.95 -41.33 20.27
C ALA A 446 -11.01 -42.80 19.77
N HIS A 447 -11.09 -43.00 18.45
CA HIS A 447 -11.17 -44.31 17.80
C HIS A 447 -9.85 -44.74 17.12
N ASN A 448 -8.83 -43.87 17.05
CA ASN A 448 -7.53 -44.18 16.46
C ASN A 448 -6.60 -44.78 17.54
N VAL A 449 -6.81 -46.06 17.87
CA VAL A 449 -5.85 -46.82 18.66
C VAL A 449 -4.56 -46.93 17.84
N THR A 450 -3.56 -46.14 18.18
CA THR A 450 -2.23 -46.30 17.61
C THR A 450 -1.60 -47.51 18.30
N ILE A 451 -1.74 -48.70 17.71
CA ILE A 451 -1.00 -49.87 18.14
C ILE A 451 0.47 -49.57 17.82
N GLN A 452 1.23 -49.16 18.82
CA GLN A 452 2.69 -49.14 18.73
C GLN A 452 3.13 -50.59 18.60
N HIS A 453 3.44 -51.02 17.38
CA HIS A 453 4.17 -52.25 17.15
C HIS A 453 5.60 -52.03 17.65
N PHE A 454 5.87 -52.47 18.88
CA PHE A 454 7.22 -52.61 19.42
C PHE A 454 7.93 -53.82 18.81
#